data_AF-A0A9N8HDJ3-F1
#
_entry.id   AF-A0A9N8HDJ3-F1
#
_cell.length_a   1.000
_cell.length_b   1.000
_cell.length_c   1.000
_cell.angle_alpha   90.00
_cell.angle_beta   90.00
_cell.angle_gamma   90.00
#
_symmetry.space_group_name_H-M   'P 1'
#
loop_
_entity.id
_entity.type
_entity.pdbx_description
1 polymer ?
#
loop_
_entity_poly.entity_id
_entity_poly.type
_entity_poly.pdbx_seq_one_letter_code
_entity_poly.pdbx_strand_id
1 'polypeptide(L)'
;MRILAQSITHLYPRQVEHSNNKVVLLIALFGVMKLNSVLQLFCLFPAAATAFVVPAPRRVSHSFLSLSTQDGYNDAAGGGSSSGGGAWKLGNDFPQLLNQCAIQSFLTVVRSLRDPQTIRWVHNFTQPVIPKSKSSNARLTGTTEATNAITSDTNVKNPDGKSYSKLLTYHGLGVMNTTLFPTWKCYFAELLEKPMEVFVVQSSGIEVKDYELDINPASLCTRIISVREQIAEEFAHDLGVMANMGQHTMDSYWDYLDNQLDEDEDYTTTDQLTPIGVDRSTTSNPVTMSSGADGSPRRLPPHNLVFLEYSLDSMGDMMFSPLRKGNFDLVTLLATQESIHRILNKDNNREESFAIYQKYLLNFYVERLETHFTGIQRYGRADDFLEELLFAPPASRVSMDAGFSALVDPVTVAEMILKERRQVALEWQAMSKDVPNQHIEIKRLQLDRLMQSYNKQDVQ
;
A
#
# COMPACT_ATOMS: atom_id res chain seq x y z
N MET A 1 -21.23 0.44 -1.63
CA MET A 1 -21.93 0.43 -2.95
C MET A 1 -23.44 0.70 -2.91
N ARG A 2 -24.29 -0.05 -2.18
CA ARG A 2 -25.76 0.22 -2.13
C ARG A 2 -26.12 1.68 -1.77
N ILE A 3 -25.44 2.28 -0.78
CA ILE A 3 -25.63 3.68 -0.37
C ILE A 3 -25.26 4.65 -1.49
N LEU A 4 -24.12 4.45 -2.16
CA LEU A 4 -23.71 5.24 -3.34
C LEU A 4 -24.72 5.11 -4.49
N ALA A 5 -25.24 3.92 -4.76
CA ALA A 5 -26.27 3.71 -5.78
C ALA A 5 -27.59 4.44 -5.44
N GLN A 6 -28.01 4.43 -4.17
CA GLN A 6 -29.20 5.15 -3.72
C GLN A 6 -29.02 6.68 -3.80
N SER A 7 -27.84 7.22 -3.49
CA SER A 7 -27.55 8.65 -3.67
C SER A 7 -27.48 9.09 -5.13
N ILE A 8 -26.99 8.23 -6.04
CA ILE A 8 -26.95 8.54 -7.49
C ILE A 8 -28.37 8.70 -8.06
N THR A 9 -29.36 7.93 -7.60
CA THR A 9 -30.77 8.09 -8.01
C THR A 9 -31.40 9.43 -7.65
N HIS A 10 -30.85 10.20 -6.70
CA HIS A 10 -31.42 11.47 -6.26
C HIS A 10 -30.91 12.71 -7.01
N LEU A 11 -29.92 12.56 -7.91
CA LEU A 11 -29.28 13.69 -8.62
C LEU A 11 -29.77 13.90 -10.06
N TYR A 12 -30.71 13.09 -10.55
CA TYR A 12 -31.36 13.29 -11.85
C TYR A 12 -32.84 13.66 -11.66
N PRO A 13 -33.22 14.95 -11.69
CA PRO A 13 -34.62 15.35 -11.71
C PRO A 13 -35.28 14.86 -13.01
N ARG A 14 -36.42 14.16 -12.87
CA ARG A 14 -37.24 13.70 -14.00
C ARG A 14 -37.77 14.89 -14.81
N GLN A 15 -37.24 15.08 -16.02
CA GLN A 15 -37.93 15.73 -17.13
C GLN A 15 -38.71 14.67 -17.96
N VAL A 16 -39.72 15.12 -18.72
CA VAL A 16 -40.95 14.36 -19.00
C VAL A 16 -41.35 14.49 -20.49
N GLU A 17 -41.84 13.47 -21.22
CA GLU A 17 -42.28 12.11 -20.87
C GLU A 17 -41.85 11.04 -21.93
N HIS A 18 -42.68 10.01 -22.18
CA HIS A 18 -42.72 9.11 -23.34
C HIS A 18 -41.44 8.32 -23.68
N SER A 19 -41.28 7.16 -23.03
CA SER A 19 -41.30 5.86 -23.76
C SER A 19 -41.17 4.68 -22.78
N ASN A 20 -42.23 3.89 -22.61
CA ASN A 20 -42.27 2.75 -21.69
C ASN A 20 -41.29 1.60 -22.04
N ASN A 21 -40.61 1.67 -23.18
CA ASN A 21 -39.69 0.61 -23.64
C ASN A 21 -38.26 0.75 -23.07
N LYS A 22 -37.87 1.92 -22.53
CA LYS A 22 -36.48 2.13 -22.05
C LYS A 22 -36.21 1.56 -20.65
N VAL A 23 -37.21 1.49 -19.78
CA VAL A 23 -37.07 0.94 -18.41
C VAL A 23 -36.80 -0.57 -18.44
N VAL A 24 -37.44 -1.30 -19.36
CA VAL A 24 -37.20 -2.74 -19.57
C VAL A 24 -35.77 -2.99 -20.05
N LEU A 25 -35.24 -2.14 -20.94
CA LEU A 25 -33.87 -2.27 -21.45
C LEU A 25 -32.81 -2.03 -20.36
N LEU A 26 -33.06 -1.09 -19.45
CA LEU A 26 -32.15 -0.77 -18.33
C LEU A 26 -32.14 -1.88 -17.26
N ILE A 27 -33.30 -2.48 -16.97
CA ILE A 27 -33.38 -3.65 -16.09
C ILE A 27 -32.73 -4.87 -16.75
N ALA A 28 -32.89 -5.06 -18.06
CA ALA A 28 -32.21 -6.12 -18.80
C ALA A 28 -30.68 -5.96 -18.81
N LEU A 29 -30.16 -4.74 -18.99
CA LEU A 29 -28.72 -4.44 -18.92
C LEU A 29 -28.13 -4.77 -17.54
N PHE A 30 -28.81 -4.40 -16.45
CA PHE A 30 -28.39 -4.79 -15.09
C PHE A 30 -28.50 -6.29 -14.83
N GLY A 31 -29.46 -6.99 -15.45
CA GLY A 31 -29.57 -8.44 -15.42
C GLY A 31 -28.41 -9.14 -16.14
N VAL A 32 -28.05 -8.67 -17.34
CA VAL A 32 -26.95 -9.23 -18.16
C VAL A 32 -25.59 -9.03 -17.49
N MET A 33 -25.35 -7.89 -16.84
CA MET A 33 -24.11 -7.68 -16.06
C MET A 33 -23.98 -8.63 -14.85
N LYS A 34 -25.07 -9.24 -14.38
CA LYS A 34 -25.03 -10.27 -13.33
C LYS A 34 -24.74 -11.69 -13.86
N LEU A 35 -24.88 -11.93 -15.16
CA LEU A 35 -24.61 -13.23 -15.79
C LEU A 35 -23.20 -13.36 -16.41
N ASN A 36 -22.55 -12.24 -16.74
CA ASN A 36 -21.26 -12.25 -17.46
C ASN A 36 -20.02 -12.57 -16.60
N SER A 37 -20.18 -12.92 -15.32
CA SER A 37 -19.07 -13.24 -14.41
C SER A 37 -18.73 -14.73 -14.29
N VAL A 38 -19.27 -15.60 -15.17
CA VAL A 38 -19.11 -17.08 -15.07
C VAL A 38 -18.59 -17.74 -16.36
N LEU A 39 -18.40 -16.99 -17.47
CA LEU A 39 -17.74 -17.53 -18.68
C LEU A 39 -16.74 -16.53 -19.27
N GLN A 40 -15.45 -16.84 -19.15
CA GLN A 40 -14.65 -17.29 -20.30
C GLN A 40 -13.30 -17.90 -19.87
N LEU A 41 -13.00 -19.06 -20.43
CA LEU A 41 -11.77 -19.83 -20.25
C LEU A 41 -11.18 -20.12 -21.64
N PHE A 42 -9.84 -20.14 -21.75
CA PHE A 42 -9.03 -20.48 -22.92
C PHE A 42 -9.09 -19.57 -24.17
N CYS A 43 -7.91 -19.02 -24.51
CA CYS A 43 -7.37 -19.00 -25.88
C CYS A 43 -5.83 -19.14 -25.81
N LEU A 44 -5.24 -19.77 -26.84
CA LEU A 44 -3.82 -20.20 -26.91
C LEU A 44 -2.97 -19.29 -27.83
N PHE A 45 -1.64 -19.53 -27.79
CA PHE A 45 -0.59 -19.11 -28.76
C PHE A 45 -0.02 -17.67 -28.65
N PRO A 46 1.22 -17.43 -29.15
CA PRO A 46 2.41 -18.29 -29.12
C PRO A 46 3.68 -17.58 -28.58
N ALA A 47 4.76 -18.33 -28.39
CA ALA A 47 6.04 -17.81 -27.88
C ALA A 47 6.81 -16.95 -28.89
N ALA A 48 7.51 -15.93 -28.38
CA ALA A 48 8.55 -15.19 -29.11
C ALA A 48 9.82 -15.11 -28.22
N ALA A 49 10.96 -15.53 -28.77
CA ALA A 49 12.22 -15.56 -28.05
C ALA A 49 12.94 -14.20 -28.07
N THR A 50 13.49 -13.78 -26.93
CA THR A 50 14.43 -12.65 -26.84
C THR A 50 15.66 -13.07 -26.06
N ALA A 51 16.83 -12.87 -26.67
CA ALA A 51 18.11 -13.26 -26.09
C ALA A 51 18.53 -12.33 -24.94
N PHE A 52 19.04 -12.90 -23.85
CA PHE A 52 19.65 -12.14 -22.75
C PHE A 52 21.15 -11.94 -22.99
N VAL A 53 21.62 -10.72 -22.75
CA VAL A 53 23.04 -10.39 -22.63
C VAL A 53 23.35 -10.24 -21.13
N VAL A 54 24.29 -11.02 -20.63
CA VAL A 54 24.71 -11.02 -19.22
C VAL A 54 25.79 -9.97 -18.98
N PRO A 55 25.61 -9.00 -18.05
CA PRO A 55 26.68 -8.16 -17.56
C PRO A 55 27.32 -8.77 -16.30
N ALA A 56 28.66 -8.79 -16.25
CA ALA A 56 29.44 -9.29 -15.12
C ALA A 56 29.34 -8.39 -13.86
N PRO A 57 29.54 -8.93 -12.64
CA PRO A 57 29.41 -8.17 -11.41
C PRO A 57 30.50 -7.09 -11.27
N ARG A 58 30.08 -5.84 -11.02
CA ARG A 58 31.00 -4.75 -10.64
C ARG A 58 31.19 -4.73 -9.13
N ARG A 59 32.44 -4.82 -8.68
CA ARG A 59 32.82 -4.41 -7.30
C ARG A 59 32.48 -2.93 -7.11
N VAL A 60 31.68 -2.61 -6.10
CA VAL A 60 31.46 -1.24 -5.65
C VAL A 60 32.45 -0.94 -4.53
N SER A 61 33.36 0.00 -4.77
CA SER A 61 34.20 0.60 -3.73
C SER A 61 33.36 1.62 -2.95
N HIS A 62 33.17 1.38 -1.65
CA HIS A 62 32.46 2.33 -0.77
C HIS A 62 33.34 3.56 -0.49
N SER A 63 33.19 4.59 -1.33
CA SER A 63 33.58 5.96 -0.97
C SER A 63 32.47 6.56 -0.12
N PHE A 64 32.76 6.87 1.15
CA PHE A 64 31.82 7.61 2.01
C PHE A 64 31.55 9.00 1.42
N LEU A 65 30.36 9.18 0.84
CA LEU A 65 29.82 10.47 0.45
C LEU A 65 28.68 10.81 1.41
N SER A 66 28.79 11.94 2.10
CA SER A 66 27.75 12.47 2.98
C SER A 66 26.51 12.85 2.15
N LEU A 67 25.50 11.98 2.16
CA LEU A 67 24.29 12.17 1.35
C LEU A 67 23.27 13.02 2.10
N SER A 68 23.23 14.32 1.80
CA SER A 68 22.30 15.29 2.39
C SER A 68 20.86 15.12 1.88
N THR A 69 20.19 14.05 2.29
CA THR A 69 18.72 13.88 2.13
C THR A 69 18.01 14.24 3.44
N GLN A 70 18.54 15.20 4.20
CA GLN A 70 18.20 15.41 5.61
C GLN A 70 17.27 16.61 5.88
N ASP A 71 16.89 17.37 4.86
CA ASP A 71 16.15 18.65 4.99
C ASP A 71 14.64 18.51 5.28
N GLY A 72 14.16 17.31 5.64
CA GLY A 72 12.75 17.06 5.98
C GLY A 72 12.52 16.34 7.32
N TYR A 73 13.59 15.84 7.96
CA TYR A 73 13.53 15.12 9.24
C TYR A 73 14.42 15.74 10.34
N ASN A 74 15.22 16.77 10.01
CA ASN A 74 16.19 17.38 10.93
C ASN A 74 15.80 18.74 11.53
N ASP A 75 14.58 19.26 11.33
CA ASP A 75 14.15 20.58 11.85
C ASP A 75 13.98 20.64 13.40
N ALA A 76 14.59 19.70 14.12
CA ALA A 76 14.88 19.78 15.56
C ALA A 76 16.35 20.14 15.89
N ALA A 77 17.24 20.23 14.90
CA ALA A 77 18.67 20.51 15.09
C ALA A 77 19.01 22.02 15.07
N GLY A 78 18.22 22.83 15.78
CA GLY A 78 18.30 24.30 15.81
C GLY A 78 18.74 24.87 17.17
N GLY A 79 19.99 24.64 17.59
CA GLY A 79 20.65 25.49 18.60
C GLY A 79 20.15 25.38 20.05
N GLY A 80 20.18 24.19 20.66
CA GLY A 80 19.96 24.03 22.10
C GLY A 80 20.59 22.75 22.64
N SER A 81 21.62 22.87 23.48
CA SER A 81 22.33 21.74 24.08
C SER A 81 21.54 21.11 25.23
N SER A 82 20.50 20.36 24.92
CA SER A 82 19.89 19.37 25.82
C SER A 82 19.88 18.00 25.15
N SER A 83 20.25 16.95 25.88
CA SER A 83 20.47 15.59 25.36
C SER A 83 19.17 14.81 25.09
N GLY A 84 18.12 15.50 24.66
CA GLY A 84 16.86 14.90 24.25
C GLY A 84 16.99 14.35 22.84
N GLY A 85 17.45 13.10 22.70
CA GLY A 85 17.40 12.38 21.43
C GLY A 85 15.98 12.42 20.87
N GLY A 86 15.82 13.00 19.67
CA GLY A 86 14.51 13.18 19.06
C GLY A 86 13.85 11.83 18.81
N ALA A 87 12.70 11.57 19.44
CA ALA A 87 11.95 10.34 19.25
C ALA A 87 11.57 10.19 17.77
N TRP A 88 11.77 8.99 17.22
CA TRP A 88 11.33 8.60 15.88
C TRP A 88 9.82 8.79 15.76
N LYS A 89 9.40 9.46 14.69
CA LYS A 89 7.99 9.71 14.37
C LYS A 89 7.72 9.34 12.92
N LEU A 90 6.57 8.71 12.68
CA LEU A 90 6.04 8.55 11.34
C LEU A 90 5.72 9.92 10.72
N GLY A 91 5.93 10.05 9.41
CA GLY A 91 5.49 11.24 8.67
C GLY A 91 3.96 11.31 8.51
N ASN A 92 3.29 10.15 8.50
CA ASN A 92 1.83 10.01 8.54
C ASN A 92 1.45 9.04 9.66
N ASP A 93 0.46 9.41 10.48
CA ASP A 93 -0.15 8.50 11.44
C ASP A 93 -1.19 7.56 10.77
N PHE A 94 -1.70 6.59 11.54
CA PHE A 94 -2.73 5.67 11.06
C PHE A 94 -4.03 6.39 10.60
N PRO A 95 -4.59 7.37 11.33
CA PRO A 95 -5.73 8.16 10.86
C PRO A 95 -5.52 8.88 9.51
N GLN A 96 -4.31 9.36 9.21
CA GLN A 96 -3.93 9.96 7.93
C GLN A 96 -3.75 8.91 6.83
N LEU A 97 -3.18 7.74 7.11
CA LEU A 97 -3.18 6.62 6.15
C LEU A 97 -4.61 6.18 5.79
N LEU A 98 -5.50 6.05 6.78
CA LEU A 98 -6.90 5.74 6.53
C LEU A 98 -7.58 6.81 5.66
N ASN A 99 -7.23 8.10 5.84
CA ASN A 99 -7.70 9.17 4.97
C ASN A 99 -7.15 9.06 3.53
N GLN A 100 -5.85 8.75 3.39
CA GLN A 100 -5.20 8.47 2.11
C GLN A 100 -5.95 7.35 1.34
N CYS A 101 -6.12 6.18 1.97
CA CYS A 101 -6.78 5.03 1.37
C CYS A 101 -8.22 5.32 0.99
N ALA A 102 -8.95 6.11 1.79
CA ALA A 102 -10.31 6.55 1.50
C ALA A 102 -10.38 7.46 0.25
N ILE A 103 -9.48 8.44 0.14
CA ILE A 103 -9.41 9.33 -1.03
C ILE A 103 -9.03 8.53 -2.30
N GLN A 104 -8.04 7.62 -2.22
CA GLN A 104 -7.62 6.79 -3.36
C GLN A 104 -8.74 5.85 -3.81
N SER A 105 -9.46 5.23 -2.87
CA SER A 105 -10.59 4.34 -3.17
C SER A 105 -11.78 5.13 -3.74
N PHE A 106 -12.08 6.32 -3.20
CA PHE A 106 -13.09 7.23 -3.74
C PHE A 106 -12.75 7.64 -5.18
N LEU A 107 -11.53 8.11 -5.44
CA LEU A 107 -11.08 8.49 -6.79
C LEU A 107 -11.16 7.33 -7.79
N THR A 108 -10.95 6.09 -7.32
CA THR A 108 -11.07 4.88 -8.15
C THR A 108 -12.53 4.63 -8.57
N VAL A 109 -13.50 4.87 -7.67
CA VAL A 109 -14.93 4.83 -8.01
C VAL A 109 -15.30 5.98 -8.95
N VAL A 110 -14.83 7.20 -8.70
CA VAL A 110 -15.09 8.35 -9.60
C VAL A 110 -14.51 8.11 -11.01
N ARG A 111 -13.37 7.41 -11.12
CA ARG A 111 -12.79 6.99 -12.41
C ARG A 111 -13.69 6.00 -13.15
N SER A 112 -14.29 5.02 -12.48
CA SER A 112 -15.22 4.09 -13.14
C SER A 112 -16.52 4.77 -13.60
N LEU A 113 -16.93 5.85 -12.92
CA LEU A 113 -18.01 6.74 -13.33
C LEU A 113 -17.64 7.71 -14.47
N ARG A 114 -16.38 7.70 -14.94
CA ARG A 114 -15.85 8.57 -16.00
C ARG A 114 -16.02 10.07 -15.72
N ASP A 115 -15.84 10.48 -14.47
CA ASP A 115 -15.83 11.90 -14.06
C ASP A 115 -14.39 12.40 -13.82
N PRO A 116 -13.67 12.85 -14.88
CA PRO A 116 -12.32 13.37 -14.74
C PRO A 116 -12.24 14.70 -13.99
N GLN A 117 -13.33 15.48 -13.93
CA GLN A 117 -13.31 16.81 -13.34
C GLN A 117 -13.34 16.74 -11.82
N THR A 118 -14.18 15.87 -11.24
CA THR A 118 -14.12 15.58 -9.79
C THR A 118 -12.75 15.00 -9.40
N ILE A 119 -12.15 14.13 -10.23
CA ILE A 119 -10.80 13.60 -9.97
C ILE A 119 -9.76 14.73 -9.94
N ARG A 120 -9.80 15.63 -10.93
CA ARG A 120 -8.90 16.78 -11.03
C ARG A 120 -9.09 17.75 -9.88
N TRP A 121 -10.34 18.05 -9.52
CA TRP A 121 -10.69 18.94 -8.41
C TRP A 121 -10.18 18.39 -7.07
N VAL A 122 -10.48 17.13 -6.76
CA VAL A 122 -10.01 16.49 -5.52
C VAL A 122 -8.48 16.37 -5.48
N HIS A 123 -7.82 16.06 -6.61
CA HIS A 123 -6.36 16.05 -6.69
C HIS A 123 -5.76 17.43 -6.42
N ASN A 124 -6.34 18.49 -6.99
CA ASN A 124 -5.91 19.87 -6.79
C ASN A 124 -6.16 20.37 -5.36
N PHE A 125 -7.26 19.95 -4.73
CA PHE A 125 -7.53 20.22 -3.31
C PHE A 125 -6.53 19.50 -2.40
N THR A 126 -6.30 18.20 -2.64
CA THR A 126 -5.43 17.36 -1.80
C THR A 126 -3.94 17.72 -1.89
N GLN A 127 -3.51 18.29 -3.02
CA GLN A 127 -2.11 18.67 -3.30
C GLN A 127 -1.08 17.59 -2.90
N PRO A 128 -1.21 16.35 -3.40
CA PRO A 128 -0.47 15.19 -2.89
C PRO A 128 1.05 15.35 -2.99
N VAL A 129 1.74 15.08 -1.87
CA VAL A 129 3.19 15.13 -1.77
C VAL A 129 3.75 13.79 -2.25
N ILE A 130 4.13 13.74 -3.52
CA ILE A 130 4.74 12.55 -4.13
C ILE A 130 6.24 12.79 -4.25
N PRO A 131 7.08 12.03 -3.52
CA PRO A 131 8.53 12.13 -3.65
C PRO A 131 8.96 11.97 -5.11
N LYS A 132 9.77 12.92 -5.59
CA LYS A 132 10.41 12.77 -6.91
C LYS A 132 11.39 11.60 -6.80
N SER A 133 11.08 10.48 -7.44
CA SER A 133 12.03 9.37 -7.54
C SER A 133 13.33 9.90 -8.15
N LYS A 134 14.42 9.87 -7.37
CA LYS A 134 15.77 10.25 -7.84
C LYS A 134 16.26 9.31 -8.94
N SER A 135 15.64 8.13 -9.09
CA SER A 135 16.02 7.12 -10.07
C SER A 135 15.27 7.29 -11.38
N SER A 136 15.90 7.98 -12.33
CA SER A 136 15.52 8.01 -13.74
C SER A 136 15.61 6.63 -14.43
N ASN A 137 16.22 5.64 -13.77
CA ASN A 137 16.45 4.29 -14.28
C ASN A 137 15.73 3.19 -13.49
N ALA A 138 14.87 3.54 -12.52
CA ALA A 138 14.01 2.58 -11.82
C ALA A 138 12.89 2.11 -12.74
N ARG A 139 13.25 1.25 -13.69
CA ARG A 139 12.31 0.45 -14.49
C ARG A 139 11.50 -0.37 -13.48
N LEU A 140 10.21 -0.06 -13.31
CA LEU A 140 9.33 -0.86 -12.46
C LEU A 140 9.29 -2.29 -13.01
N THR A 141 10.04 -3.18 -12.38
CA THR A 141 10.14 -4.61 -12.70
C THR A 141 9.40 -5.49 -11.68
N GLY A 142 8.66 -4.87 -10.76
CA GLY A 142 7.68 -5.56 -9.92
C GLY A 142 6.44 -5.95 -10.73
N THR A 143 5.94 -7.16 -10.45
CA THR A 143 4.78 -7.84 -11.04
C THR A 143 3.79 -6.95 -11.80
N THR A 144 3.64 -7.23 -13.10
CA THR A 144 2.76 -6.54 -14.05
C THR A 144 1.31 -6.38 -13.59
N GLU A 145 0.79 -7.24 -12.72
CA GLU A 145 -0.63 -7.29 -12.37
C GLU A 145 -1.13 -6.03 -11.66
N ALA A 146 -0.44 -5.54 -10.63
CA ALA A 146 -0.88 -4.36 -9.89
C ALA A 146 -0.75 -3.07 -10.72
N THR A 147 0.33 -2.93 -11.50
CA THR A 147 0.50 -1.77 -12.38
C THR A 147 -0.49 -1.83 -13.55
N ASN A 148 -0.71 -3.00 -14.16
CA ASN A 148 -1.66 -3.15 -15.26
C ASN A 148 -3.11 -3.01 -14.80
N ALA A 149 -3.52 -3.55 -13.65
CA ALA A 149 -4.87 -3.38 -13.12
C ALA A 149 -5.27 -1.89 -12.96
N ILE A 150 -4.30 -1.02 -12.67
CA ILE A 150 -4.51 0.42 -12.51
C ILE A 150 -4.26 1.20 -13.82
N THR A 151 -3.38 0.73 -14.71
CA THR A 151 -2.93 1.50 -15.90
C THR A 151 -3.35 0.95 -17.27
N SER A 152 -3.89 -0.27 -17.36
CA SER A 152 -4.24 -0.93 -18.63
C SER A 152 -5.50 -0.40 -19.31
N ASP A 153 -6.38 0.34 -18.61
CA ASP A 153 -7.54 0.95 -19.25
C ASP A 153 -7.13 2.22 -20.01
N THR A 154 -6.76 2.02 -21.28
CA THR A 154 -6.30 3.05 -22.21
C THR A 154 -7.37 4.07 -22.60
N ASN A 155 -8.64 3.83 -22.25
CA ASN A 155 -9.79 4.61 -22.73
C ASN A 155 -10.04 5.92 -21.99
N VAL A 156 -9.29 6.21 -20.90
CA VAL A 156 -9.39 7.46 -20.15
C VAL A 156 -8.00 8.07 -19.94
N LYS A 157 -7.26 8.25 -21.04
CA LYS A 157 -6.13 9.17 -21.09
C LYS A 157 -6.67 10.60 -21.22
N ASN A 158 -6.05 11.57 -20.55
CA ASN A 158 -6.15 12.97 -21.01
C ASN A 158 -5.76 13.05 -22.50
N PRO A 159 -6.15 14.10 -23.24
CA PRO A 159 -5.61 14.36 -24.58
C PRO A 159 -4.06 14.35 -24.61
N ASP A 160 -3.41 14.70 -23.48
CA ASP A 160 -1.95 14.66 -23.29
C ASP A 160 -1.37 13.28 -22.90
N GLY A 161 -2.18 12.22 -22.88
CA GLY A 161 -1.76 10.86 -22.53
C GLY A 161 -1.55 10.55 -21.03
N LYS A 162 -1.74 11.52 -20.14
CA LYS A 162 -1.43 11.42 -18.69
C LYS A 162 -2.65 11.07 -17.82
N SER A 163 -2.41 10.35 -16.72
CA SER A 163 -3.42 10.11 -15.67
C SER A 163 -3.92 11.42 -15.06
N TYR A 164 -5.23 11.49 -14.78
CA TYR A 164 -5.90 12.66 -14.18
C TYR A 164 -5.49 12.94 -12.74
N SER A 165 -4.96 11.94 -12.03
CA SER A 165 -4.49 12.07 -10.66
C SER A 165 -3.33 11.13 -10.42
N LYS A 166 -2.26 11.64 -9.82
CA LYS A 166 -1.12 10.81 -9.42
C LYS A 166 -1.44 9.90 -8.23
N LEU A 167 -2.44 10.28 -7.40
CA LEU A 167 -2.92 9.47 -6.28
C LEU A 167 -3.46 8.10 -6.73
N LEU A 168 -4.09 8.03 -7.90
CA LEU A 168 -4.61 6.79 -8.46
C LEU A 168 -3.52 5.75 -8.77
N THR A 169 -2.28 6.20 -8.99
CA THR A 169 -1.13 5.36 -9.35
C THR A 169 -0.08 5.26 -8.24
N TYR A 170 -0.30 5.93 -7.10
CA TYR A 170 0.66 5.95 -5.99
C TYR A 170 0.35 4.83 -5.00
N HIS A 171 1.22 3.83 -4.96
CA HIS A 171 1.23 2.83 -3.88
C HIS A 171 2.40 3.17 -2.97
N GLY A 172 2.14 3.58 -1.72
CA GLY A 172 3.18 3.96 -0.77
C GLY A 172 2.64 4.76 0.40
N LEU A 173 3.50 5.06 1.38
CA LEU A 173 3.16 5.88 2.53
C LEU A 173 3.39 7.37 2.22
N GLY A 174 2.88 8.26 3.09
CA GLY A 174 3.27 9.68 3.10
C GLY A 174 2.71 10.55 1.97
N VAL A 175 1.69 10.12 1.22
CA VAL A 175 1.22 10.88 0.04
C VAL A 175 0.37 12.11 0.40
N MET A 176 -0.28 12.07 1.56
CA MET A 176 -1.11 13.16 2.06
C MET A 176 -0.24 14.33 2.45
N ASN A 177 -0.65 15.53 2.04
CA ASN A 177 0.09 16.74 2.34
C ASN A 177 -0.15 17.16 3.79
N THR A 178 0.66 16.66 4.71
CA THR A 178 0.55 16.95 6.16
C THR A 178 0.97 18.36 6.54
N THR A 179 1.65 19.12 5.66
CA THR A 179 1.90 20.56 5.89
C THR A 179 0.68 21.40 5.59
N LEU A 180 -0.16 20.99 4.63
CA LEU A 180 -1.46 21.58 4.34
C LEU A 180 -2.56 21.06 5.28
N PHE A 181 -2.59 19.76 5.54
CA PHE A 181 -3.60 19.09 6.37
C PHE A 181 -2.95 18.32 7.53
N PRO A 182 -2.56 18.99 8.63
CA PRO A 182 -1.84 18.35 9.74
C PRO A 182 -2.58 17.17 10.37
N THR A 183 -3.92 17.23 10.40
CA THR A 183 -4.76 16.11 10.84
C THR A 183 -5.77 15.73 9.76
N TRP A 184 -6.25 14.49 9.81
CA TRP A 184 -7.32 14.03 8.92
C TRP A 184 -8.61 14.88 9.06
N LYS A 185 -8.86 15.47 10.23
CA LYS A 185 -10.00 16.38 10.45
C LYS A 185 -9.86 17.69 9.68
N CYS A 186 -8.66 18.27 9.65
CA CYS A 186 -8.38 19.52 8.90
C CYS A 186 -8.77 19.37 7.43
N TYR A 187 -8.42 18.24 6.80
CA TYR A 187 -8.80 17.92 5.42
C TYR A 187 -10.30 18.06 5.17
N PHE A 188 -11.15 17.49 6.03
CA PHE A 188 -12.61 17.55 5.85
C PHE A 188 -13.20 18.90 6.26
N ALA A 189 -12.63 19.58 7.26
CA ALA A 189 -13.06 20.93 7.64
C ALA A 189 -12.83 21.92 6.48
N GLU A 190 -11.61 21.98 5.94
CA GLU A 190 -11.26 22.83 4.80
C GLU A 190 -12.01 22.46 3.52
N LEU A 191 -12.35 21.17 3.35
CA LEU A 191 -13.19 20.70 2.25
C LEU A 191 -14.60 21.30 2.33
N LEU A 192 -15.20 21.37 3.52
CA LEU A 192 -16.53 21.95 3.74
C LEU A 192 -16.56 23.48 3.62
N GLU A 193 -15.42 24.15 3.82
CA GLU A 193 -15.28 25.59 3.63
C GLU A 193 -15.29 26.00 2.15
N LYS A 194 -14.84 25.12 1.24
CA LYS A 194 -14.82 25.43 -0.20
C LYS A 194 -16.21 25.79 -0.74
N PRO A 195 -16.31 26.76 -1.66
CA PRO A 195 -17.56 27.07 -2.34
C PRO A 195 -17.96 25.93 -3.29
N MET A 196 -19.21 25.93 -3.73
CA MET A 196 -19.62 25.13 -4.89
C MET A 196 -18.96 25.71 -6.14
N GLU A 197 -18.45 24.85 -7.01
CA GLU A 197 -17.81 25.23 -8.28
C GLU A 197 -18.57 24.60 -9.45
N VAL A 198 -18.89 25.40 -10.46
CA VAL A 198 -19.59 24.95 -11.68
C VAL A 198 -18.57 24.85 -12.82
N PHE A 199 -18.45 23.66 -13.41
CA PHE A 199 -17.56 23.41 -14.54
C PHE A 199 -18.38 23.30 -15.83
N VAL A 200 -18.24 24.27 -16.73
CA VAL A 200 -18.77 24.17 -18.10
C VAL A 200 -17.85 23.24 -18.91
N VAL A 201 -18.32 22.04 -19.21
CA VAL A 201 -17.58 21.11 -20.07
C VAL A 201 -17.92 21.40 -21.52
N GLN A 202 -16.99 22.06 -22.20
CA GLN A 202 -17.11 22.37 -23.62
C GLN A 202 -17.04 21.11 -24.48
N SER A 203 -18.00 21.00 -25.39
CA SER A 203 -18.03 19.97 -26.42
C SER A 203 -17.21 20.41 -27.64
N SER A 204 -16.47 19.47 -28.23
CA SER A 204 -15.82 19.65 -29.54
C SER A 204 -16.70 19.21 -30.72
N GLY A 205 -17.84 18.58 -30.45
CA GLY A 205 -18.77 18.10 -31.47
C GLY A 205 -19.91 19.09 -31.70
N ILE A 206 -20.14 19.48 -32.95
CA ILE A 206 -21.18 20.45 -33.38
C ILE A 206 -22.58 20.08 -32.85
N GLU A 207 -22.86 18.79 -32.64
CA GLU A 207 -24.16 18.28 -32.17
C GLU A 207 -24.25 18.08 -30.64
N VAL A 208 -23.13 18.03 -29.93
CA VAL A 208 -23.12 17.81 -28.48
C VAL A 208 -23.11 19.17 -27.80
N LYS A 209 -24.13 19.46 -26.98
CA LYS A 209 -24.20 20.70 -26.21
C LYS A 209 -23.19 20.68 -25.07
N ASP A 210 -22.65 21.85 -24.76
CA ASP A 210 -21.93 22.10 -23.51
C ASP A 210 -22.85 21.75 -22.33
N TYR A 211 -22.27 21.16 -21.29
CA TYR A 211 -22.99 20.80 -20.08
C TYR A 211 -22.28 21.34 -18.83
N GLU A 212 -23.08 21.73 -17.85
CA GLU A 212 -22.61 22.20 -16.56
C GLU A 212 -22.46 21.02 -15.59
N LEU A 213 -21.35 21.00 -14.85
CA LEU A 213 -21.05 20.00 -13.83
C LEU A 213 -20.80 20.69 -12.49
N ASP A 214 -21.71 20.52 -11.55
CA ASP A 214 -21.64 21.12 -10.22
C ASP A 214 -20.81 20.25 -9.27
N ILE A 215 -19.65 20.77 -8.87
CA ILE A 215 -18.85 20.19 -7.79
C ILE A 215 -19.28 20.83 -6.47
N ASN A 216 -20.02 20.06 -5.67
CA ASN A 216 -20.44 20.42 -4.31
C ASN A 216 -19.49 19.75 -3.28
N PRO A 217 -18.63 20.52 -2.59
CA PRO A 217 -17.67 19.96 -1.63
C PRO A 217 -18.30 19.27 -0.42
N ALA A 218 -19.49 19.70 0.03
CA ALA A 218 -20.21 19.03 1.11
C ALA A 218 -20.69 17.63 0.68
N SER A 219 -21.15 17.48 -0.56
CA SER A 219 -21.49 16.18 -1.16
C SER A 219 -20.27 15.28 -1.38
N LEU A 220 -19.10 15.86 -1.70
CA LEU A 220 -17.85 15.11 -1.77
C LEU A 220 -17.42 14.63 -0.37
N CYS A 221 -17.50 15.49 0.64
CA CYS A 221 -17.21 15.16 2.03
C CYS A 221 -18.02 13.95 2.51
N THR A 222 -19.35 13.94 2.30
CA THR A 222 -20.21 12.79 2.65
C THR A 222 -19.74 11.49 2.01
N ARG A 223 -19.40 11.53 0.72
CA ARG A 223 -19.01 10.35 -0.06
C ARG A 223 -17.64 9.82 0.38
N ILE A 224 -16.67 10.69 0.62
CA ILE A 224 -15.33 10.30 1.10
C ILE A 224 -15.40 9.78 2.55
N ILE A 225 -16.17 10.42 3.43
CA ILE A 225 -16.45 9.94 4.79
C ILE A 225 -17.05 8.52 4.75
N SER A 226 -18.05 8.28 3.89
CA SER A 226 -18.66 6.94 3.75
C SER A 226 -17.66 5.88 3.26
N VAL A 227 -16.73 6.22 2.36
CA VAL A 227 -15.65 5.31 1.94
C VAL A 227 -14.64 5.11 3.09
N ARG A 228 -14.36 6.14 3.90
CA ARG A 228 -13.47 6.05 5.06
C ARG A 228 -14.04 5.13 6.15
N GLU A 229 -15.36 5.16 6.37
CA GLU A 229 -16.04 4.23 7.29
C GLU A 229 -15.93 2.78 6.78
N GLN A 230 -16.20 2.54 5.49
CA GLN A 230 -16.05 1.22 4.89
C GLN A 230 -14.62 0.66 5.03
N ILE A 231 -13.58 1.47 4.74
CA ILE A 231 -12.19 1.02 4.88
C ILE A 231 -11.81 0.83 6.36
N ALA A 232 -12.39 1.58 7.29
CA ALA A 232 -12.17 1.36 8.72
C ALA A 232 -12.76 0.03 9.19
N GLU A 233 -13.93 -0.38 8.68
CA GLU A 233 -14.50 -1.71 8.94
C GLU A 233 -13.62 -2.83 8.37
N GLU A 234 -13.12 -2.66 7.13
CA GLU A 234 -12.16 -3.58 6.50
C GLU A 234 -10.85 -3.67 7.32
N PHE A 235 -10.27 -2.54 7.71
CA PHE A 235 -9.06 -2.48 8.55
C PHE A 235 -9.29 -3.07 9.94
N ALA A 236 -10.45 -2.88 10.57
CA ALA A 236 -10.75 -3.48 11.86
C ALA A 236 -10.68 -5.01 11.82
N HIS A 237 -11.02 -5.64 10.69
CA HIS A 237 -10.85 -7.07 10.48
C HIS A 237 -9.41 -7.42 10.10
N ASP A 238 -8.86 -6.74 9.08
CA ASP A 238 -7.59 -7.10 8.46
C ASP A 238 -6.40 -6.88 9.43
N LEU A 239 -6.49 -5.90 10.32
CA LEU A 239 -5.55 -5.74 11.45
C LEU A 239 -5.64 -6.88 12.47
N GLY A 240 -6.81 -7.49 12.64
CA GLY A 240 -6.99 -8.70 13.45
C GLY A 240 -6.30 -9.92 12.84
N VAL A 241 -6.31 -10.04 11.51
CA VAL A 241 -5.52 -11.05 10.78
C VAL A 241 -4.02 -10.77 10.95
N MET A 242 -3.60 -9.51 10.71
CA MET A 242 -2.20 -9.07 10.84
C MET A 242 -1.62 -9.29 12.25
N ALA A 243 -2.42 -9.18 13.29
CA ALA A 243 -2.02 -9.47 14.67
C ALA A 243 -1.60 -10.94 14.89
N ASN A 244 -2.06 -11.87 14.05
CA ASN A 244 -1.72 -13.29 14.11
C ASN A 244 -0.64 -13.70 13.09
N MET A 245 -0.54 -12.99 11.96
CA MET A 245 0.41 -13.29 10.86
C MET A 245 1.88 -13.33 11.27
N GLY A 246 2.26 -12.67 12.38
CA GLY A 246 3.63 -12.74 12.89
C GLY A 246 4.08 -14.16 13.26
N GLN A 247 3.18 -14.99 13.81
CA GLN A 247 3.52 -16.38 14.14
C GLN A 247 3.79 -17.17 12.86
N HIS A 248 2.86 -17.12 11.89
CA HIS A 248 3.02 -17.79 10.60
C HIS A 248 4.26 -17.36 9.82
N THR A 249 4.72 -16.11 9.98
CA THR A 249 5.97 -15.62 9.37
C THR A 249 7.18 -16.37 9.96
N MET A 250 7.20 -16.57 11.28
CA MET A 250 8.26 -17.31 11.96
C MET A 250 8.18 -18.81 11.69
N ASP A 251 6.98 -19.41 11.76
CA ASP A 251 6.77 -20.83 11.46
C ASP A 251 7.30 -21.17 10.06
N SER A 252 6.95 -20.36 9.05
CA SER A 252 7.37 -20.57 7.66
C SER A 252 8.88 -20.36 7.44
N TYR A 253 9.54 -19.56 8.29
CA TYR A 253 11.00 -19.39 8.27
C TYR A 253 11.71 -20.62 8.86
N TRP A 254 11.19 -21.17 9.96
CA TRP A 254 11.73 -22.41 10.54
C TRP A 254 11.48 -23.62 9.63
N ASP A 255 10.26 -23.77 9.10
CA ASP A 255 9.95 -24.77 8.08
C ASP A 255 10.91 -24.68 6.89
N TYR A 256 11.22 -23.46 6.41
CA TYR A 256 12.18 -23.26 5.32
C TYR A 256 13.59 -23.77 5.68
N LEU A 257 14.08 -23.50 6.90
CA LEU A 257 15.39 -23.96 7.36
C LEU A 257 15.45 -25.48 7.51
N ASP A 258 14.42 -26.10 8.09
CA ASP A 258 14.37 -27.56 8.24
C ASP A 258 14.37 -28.26 6.87
N ASN A 259 13.59 -27.76 5.91
CA ASN A 259 13.60 -28.27 4.53
C ASN A 259 14.95 -28.07 3.80
N GLN A 260 15.78 -27.07 4.19
CA GLN A 260 17.13 -26.94 3.63
C GLN A 260 18.09 -28.01 4.16
N LEU A 261 17.92 -28.47 5.41
CA LEU A 261 18.75 -29.51 5.99
C LEU A 261 18.44 -30.88 5.37
N ASP A 262 17.16 -31.18 5.14
CA ASP A 262 16.72 -32.42 4.50
C ASP A 262 17.22 -32.56 3.03
N GLU A 263 17.29 -31.45 2.27
CA GLU A 263 17.79 -31.46 0.87
C GLU A 263 19.30 -31.79 0.77
N ASP A 264 20.10 -31.54 1.82
CA ASP A 264 21.55 -31.78 1.82
C ASP A 264 21.92 -33.24 2.17
N GLU A 265 21.08 -33.99 2.90
CA GLU A 265 21.41 -35.38 3.30
C GLU A 265 21.31 -36.39 2.14
N ASP A 266 20.30 -36.26 1.27
CA ASP A 266 19.95 -37.28 0.24
C ASP A 266 21.01 -37.43 -0.87
N TYR A 267 21.91 -36.45 -1.03
CA TYR A 267 23.01 -36.51 -2.00
C TYR A 267 24.18 -37.44 -1.60
N THR A 268 24.22 -37.93 -0.35
CA THR A 268 25.42 -38.61 0.18
C THR A 268 25.42 -40.14 0.12
N THR A 269 24.27 -40.78 -0.19
CA THR A 269 24.10 -42.23 0.06
C THR A 269 24.11 -43.13 -1.20
N THR A 270 24.10 -42.58 -2.42
CA THR A 270 23.98 -43.38 -3.66
C THR A 270 25.31 -43.62 -4.39
N ASP A 271 26.37 -44.04 -3.68
CA ASP A 271 27.64 -44.43 -4.32
C ASP A 271 28.34 -45.64 -3.68
N GLN A 272 27.63 -46.78 -3.57
CA GLN A 272 28.26 -48.10 -3.61
C GLN A 272 27.40 -49.12 -4.41
N LEU A 273 28.07 -49.88 -5.28
CA LEU A 273 27.60 -51.09 -5.97
C LEU A 273 26.66 -50.93 -7.18
N THR A 274 27.13 -50.27 -8.26
CA THR A 274 26.80 -50.73 -9.62
C THR A 274 28.01 -51.42 -10.26
N PRO A 275 27.88 -52.64 -10.85
CA PRO A 275 29.01 -53.33 -11.46
C PRO A 275 29.37 -52.75 -12.83
N ILE A 276 30.62 -52.32 -12.94
CA ILE A 276 31.48 -52.20 -14.14
C ILE A 276 30.81 -52.55 -15.48
N GLY A 277 30.69 -51.54 -16.36
CA GLY A 277 30.98 -51.76 -17.79
C GLY A 277 29.96 -51.32 -18.84
N VAL A 278 29.70 -50.00 -18.98
CA VAL A 278 29.42 -49.39 -20.30
C VAL A 278 30.03 -47.98 -20.33
N ASP A 279 30.92 -47.71 -21.29
CA ASP A 279 31.43 -46.35 -21.55
C ASP A 279 30.29 -45.42 -21.99
N ARG A 280 30.01 -44.39 -21.19
CA ARG A 280 29.17 -43.27 -21.63
C ARG A 280 29.71 -41.96 -21.08
N SER A 281 30.35 -41.19 -21.97
CA SER A 281 30.89 -39.86 -21.70
C SER A 281 29.76 -38.90 -21.29
N THR A 282 29.50 -38.84 -19.99
CA THR A 282 28.46 -38.01 -19.40
C THR A 282 29.18 -36.89 -18.65
N THR A 283 29.26 -35.72 -19.28
CA THR A 283 29.93 -34.54 -18.72
C THR A 283 29.22 -34.10 -17.44
N SER A 284 29.82 -34.43 -16.29
CA SER A 284 29.36 -34.03 -14.97
C SER A 284 29.52 -32.52 -14.80
N ASN A 285 28.44 -31.77 -15.03
CA ASN A 285 28.39 -30.37 -14.63
C ASN A 285 28.36 -30.30 -13.09
N PRO A 286 29.19 -29.46 -12.45
CA PRO A 286 29.16 -29.31 -11.00
C PRO A 286 27.82 -28.72 -10.57
N VAL A 287 27.18 -29.34 -9.59
CA VAL A 287 25.96 -28.83 -8.94
C VAL A 287 26.37 -27.67 -8.03
N THR A 288 26.52 -26.49 -8.60
CA THR A 288 26.43 -25.24 -7.84
C THR A 288 25.02 -25.12 -7.30
N MET A 289 24.88 -24.91 -5.97
CA MET A 289 23.67 -24.49 -5.24
C MET A 289 22.62 -23.90 -6.17
N SER A 290 21.73 -24.76 -6.68
CA SER A 290 20.86 -24.35 -7.76
C SER A 290 19.78 -23.46 -7.17
N SER A 291 19.84 -22.19 -7.56
CA SER A 291 18.67 -21.36 -7.76
C SER A 291 17.51 -22.16 -8.35
N GLY A 292 16.29 -21.61 -8.26
CA GLY A 292 15.23 -22.05 -9.16
C GLY A 292 15.71 -22.09 -10.63
N ALA A 293 15.01 -22.81 -11.49
CA ALA A 293 15.39 -22.97 -12.91
C ALA A 293 15.51 -21.62 -13.68
N ASP A 294 15.13 -20.50 -13.05
CA ASP A 294 15.19 -19.13 -13.50
C ASP A 294 16.40 -18.32 -12.97
N GLY A 295 17.23 -18.87 -12.08
CA GLY A 295 18.34 -18.13 -11.45
C GLY A 295 17.95 -17.32 -10.20
N SER A 296 16.69 -17.33 -9.78
CA SER A 296 16.25 -16.55 -8.62
C SER A 296 16.67 -17.21 -7.29
N PRO A 297 17.01 -16.42 -6.26
CA PRO A 297 16.99 -16.90 -4.88
C PRO A 297 15.61 -17.45 -4.56
N ARG A 298 15.53 -18.62 -3.89
CA ARG A 298 14.27 -19.09 -3.33
C ARG A 298 13.81 -18.06 -2.31
N ARG A 299 12.69 -17.40 -2.59
CA ARG A 299 12.03 -16.54 -1.60
C ARG A 299 11.18 -17.41 -0.68
N LEU A 300 10.95 -16.94 0.54
CA LEU A 300 9.83 -17.43 1.34
C LEU A 300 8.53 -17.27 0.52
N PRO A 301 7.58 -18.22 0.60
CA PRO A 301 6.30 -18.08 -0.08
C PRO A 301 5.65 -16.73 0.28
N PRO A 302 4.95 -16.04 -0.64
CA PRO A 302 4.37 -14.72 -0.35
C PRO A 302 3.13 -14.84 0.54
N HIS A 303 3.33 -15.06 1.84
CA HIS A 303 2.26 -15.41 2.79
C HIS A 303 1.21 -14.31 2.98
N ASN A 304 1.61 -13.04 3.06
CA ASN A 304 0.72 -11.97 3.52
C ASN A 304 -0.52 -11.74 2.66
N LEU A 305 -0.38 -11.85 1.33
CA LEU A 305 -1.49 -11.62 0.41
C LEU A 305 -2.45 -12.81 0.34
N VAL A 306 -2.00 -14.01 0.72
CA VAL A 306 -2.81 -15.24 0.75
C VAL A 306 -3.88 -15.16 1.85
N PHE A 307 -3.57 -14.56 3.01
CA PHE A 307 -4.53 -14.45 4.12
C PHE A 307 -5.81 -13.66 3.77
N LEU A 308 -5.74 -12.70 2.84
CA LEU A 308 -6.92 -11.95 2.38
C LEU A 308 -7.91 -12.82 1.58
N GLU A 309 -7.40 -13.85 0.90
CA GLU A 309 -8.21 -14.73 0.04
C GLU A 309 -8.93 -15.81 0.86
N TYR A 310 -8.33 -16.28 1.96
CA TYR A 310 -8.94 -17.29 2.84
C TYR A 310 -9.93 -16.73 3.88
N SER A 311 -9.89 -15.43 4.20
CA SER A 311 -10.77 -14.83 5.24
C SER A 311 -12.15 -14.40 4.73
N LEU A 312 -12.63 -14.94 3.61
CA LEU A 312 -13.87 -14.48 2.96
C LEU A 312 -15.16 -14.96 3.67
N ASP A 313 -15.13 -16.12 4.31
CA ASP A 313 -16.34 -16.81 4.78
C ASP A 313 -17.04 -16.15 5.98
N SER A 314 -16.35 -15.28 6.74
CA SER A 314 -16.91 -14.63 7.94
C SER A 314 -17.49 -13.23 7.70
N MET A 315 -17.34 -12.66 6.49
CA MET A 315 -17.65 -11.26 6.17
C MET A 315 -18.95 -11.10 5.37
N GLY A 316 -20.04 -11.67 5.90
CA GLY A 316 -21.32 -11.82 5.20
C GLY A 316 -21.85 -10.55 4.52
N ASP A 317 -22.21 -10.67 3.24
CA ASP A 317 -22.79 -9.63 2.36
C ASP A 317 -22.02 -8.29 2.22
N MET A 318 -20.86 -8.13 2.88
CA MET A 318 -20.07 -6.89 2.82
C MET A 318 -19.27 -6.81 1.50
N MET A 319 -19.55 -5.78 0.71
CA MET A 319 -18.83 -5.54 -0.55
C MET A 319 -17.56 -4.71 -0.30
N PHE A 320 -16.40 -5.36 -0.40
CA PHE A 320 -15.09 -4.76 -0.17
C PHE A 320 -14.78 -3.55 -1.08
N SER A 321 -13.88 -2.70 -0.60
CA SER A 321 -13.38 -1.53 -1.31
C SER A 321 -12.56 -1.95 -2.54
N PRO A 322 -12.58 -1.17 -3.64
CA PRO A 322 -11.94 -1.55 -4.90
C PRO A 322 -10.41 -1.68 -4.79
N LEU A 323 -9.81 -1.18 -3.71
CA LEU A 323 -8.37 -1.22 -3.44
C LEU A 323 -8.01 -2.03 -2.17
N ARG A 324 -8.90 -2.86 -1.61
CA ARG A 324 -8.66 -3.56 -0.33
C ARG A 324 -7.28 -4.23 -0.24
N LYS A 325 -6.84 -4.96 -1.28
CA LYS A 325 -5.50 -5.60 -1.32
C LYS A 325 -4.35 -4.58 -1.21
N GLY A 326 -4.48 -3.41 -1.83
CA GLY A 326 -3.51 -2.31 -1.70
C GLY A 326 -3.59 -1.61 -0.36
N ASN A 327 -4.80 -1.33 0.13
CA ASN A 327 -5.02 -0.71 1.43
C ASN A 327 -4.45 -1.59 2.57
N PHE A 328 -4.59 -2.91 2.47
CA PHE A 328 -3.99 -3.87 3.39
C PHE A 328 -2.46 -3.84 3.37
N ASP A 329 -1.86 -3.95 2.19
CA ASP A 329 -0.40 -3.88 2.04
C ASP A 329 0.20 -2.60 2.64
N LEU A 330 -0.47 -1.46 2.44
CA LEU A 330 -0.06 -0.18 3.04
C LEU A 330 -0.21 -0.14 4.56
N VAL A 331 -1.27 -0.74 5.14
CA VAL A 331 -1.40 -0.78 6.60
C VAL A 331 -0.39 -1.73 7.24
N THR A 332 -0.04 -2.84 6.57
CA THR A 332 1.06 -3.73 7.01
C THR A 332 2.42 -3.04 6.92
N LEU A 333 2.66 -2.25 5.87
CA LEU A 333 3.89 -1.46 5.72
C LEU A 333 4.02 -0.39 6.80
N LEU A 334 2.96 0.37 7.08
CA LEU A 334 2.96 1.38 8.14
C LEU A 334 3.08 0.74 9.53
N ALA A 335 2.39 -0.37 9.79
CA ALA A 335 2.46 -1.06 11.08
C ALA A 335 3.87 -1.61 11.36
N THR A 336 4.53 -2.16 10.34
CA THR A 336 5.93 -2.60 10.44
C THR A 336 6.85 -1.41 10.72
N GLN A 337 6.65 -0.26 10.06
CA GLN A 337 7.43 0.95 10.31
C GLN A 337 7.24 1.51 11.73
N GLU A 338 5.98 1.63 12.20
CA GLU A 338 5.64 2.04 13.57
C GLU A 338 6.29 1.12 14.60
N SER A 339 6.29 -0.18 14.37
CA SER A 339 6.88 -1.19 15.26
C SER A 339 8.38 -0.97 15.44
N ILE A 340 9.09 -0.70 14.34
CA ILE A 340 10.52 -0.34 14.36
C ILE A 340 10.71 0.96 15.16
N HIS A 341 9.89 2.00 14.92
CA HIS A 341 10.01 3.28 15.64
C HIS A 341 9.76 3.11 17.13
N ARG A 342 8.77 2.31 17.55
CA ARG A 342 8.52 1.98 18.96
C ARG A 342 9.68 1.24 19.59
N ILE A 343 10.30 0.29 18.90
CA ILE A 343 11.49 -0.42 19.40
C ILE A 343 12.67 0.56 19.57
N LEU A 344 12.92 1.43 18.59
CA LEU A 344 13.98 2.45 18.63
C LEU A 344 13.74 3.57 19.65
N ASN A 345 12.48 3.82 20.03
CA ASN A 345 12.10 4.83 21.02
C ASN A 345 12.03 4.29 22.47
N LYS A 346 12.15 2.98 22.69
CA LYS A 346 12.16 2.40 24.04
C LYS A 346 13.41 2.83 24.79
N ASP A 347 13.22 3.27 26.03
CA ASP A 347 14.31 3.73 26.90
C ASP A 347 15.23 2.55 27.29
N ASN A 348 16.53 2.70 27.02
CA ASN A 348 17.57 1.69 27.25
C ASN A 348 18.05 1.59 28.69
N ASN A 349 17.56 2.43 29.61
CA ASN A 349 18.00 2.53 31.01
C ASN A 349 17.85 1.24 31.88
N ARG A 350 17.56 0.07 31.30
CA ARG A 350 17.32 -1.19 32.03
C ARG A 350 18.13 -2.39 31.59
N GLU A 351 18.53 -2.50 30.31
CA GLU A 351 19.27 -3.66 29.80
C GLU A 351 20.29 -3.24 28.72
N GLU A 352 21.58 -3.37 29.01
CA GLU A 352 22.67 -3.04 28.07
C GLU A 352 22.61 -3.89 26.79
N SER A 353 22.15 -5.14 26.89
CA SER A 353 21.92 -6.05 25.76
C SER A 353 20.92 -5.47 24.75
N PHE A 354 19.81 -4.91 25.23
CA PHE A 354 18.73 -4.37 24.38
C PHE A 354 19.21 -3.20 23.50
N ALA A 355 20.09 -2.35 24.04
CA ALA A 355 20.68 -1.23 23.30
C ALA A 355 21.51 -1.69 22.08
N ILE A 356 22.07 -2.91 22.11
CA ILE A 356 22.84 -3.49 20.99
C ILE A 356 21.89 -3.91 19.86
N TYR A 357 20.78 -4.58 20.20
CA TYR A 357 19.72 -4.92 19.25
C TYR A 357 19.10 -3.66 18.63
N GLN A 358 18.85 -2.61 19.41
CA GLN A 358 18.42 -1.31 18.88
C GLN A 358 19.45 -0.69 17.93
N LYS A 359 20.74 -0.65 18.29
CA LYS A 359 21.80 -0.07 17.44
C LYS A 359 21.95 -0.84 16.12
N TYR A 360 21.80 -2.17 16.14
CA TYR A 360 21.74 -2.99 14.93
C TYR A 360 20.50 -2.67 14.09
N LEU A 361 19.30 -2.67 14.69
CA LEU A 361 18.04 -2.38 14.00
C LEU A 361 18.05 -0.98 13.37
N LEU A 362 18.59 0.03 14.08
CA LEU A 362 18.71 1.40 13.58
C LEU A 362 19.51 1.45 12.27
N ASN A 363 20.69 0.83 12.25
CA ASN A 363 21.54 0.81 11.06
C ASN A 363 20.84 0.07 9.91
N PHE A 364 20.32 -1.13 10.19
CA PHE A 364 19.63 -1.97 9.21
C PHE A 364 18.42 -1.26 8.58
N TYR A 365 17.64 -0.53 9.40
CA TYR A 365 16.47 0.25 8.99
C TYR A 365 16.85 1.49 8.18
N VAL A 366 17.85 2.26 8.61
CA VAL A 366 18.30 3.49 7.91
C VAL A 366 18.85 3.16 6.51
N GLU A 367 19.61 2.07 6.36
CA GLU A 367 20.08 1.57 5.06
C GLU A 367 18.94 1.24 4.08
N ARG A 368 17.76 0.88 4.61
CA ARG A 368 16.60 0.37 3.85
C ARG A 368 15.43 1.36 3.78
N LEU A 369 15.54 2.52 4.43
CA LEU A 369 14.48 3.51 4.55
C LEU A 369 13.99 4.04 3.18
N GLU A 370 14.92 4.42 2.30
CA GLU A 370 14.59 4.91 0.96
C GLU A 370 14.01 3.78 0.07
N THR A 371 14.46 2.52 0.25
CA THR A 371 14.10 1.41 -0.62
C THR A 371 12.77 0.75 -0.25
N HIS A 372 12.45 0.63 1.04
CA HIS A 372 11.28 -0.13 1.52
C HIS A 372 10.09 0.73 1.95
N PHE A 373 10.33 1.88 2.58
CA PHE A 373 9.27 2.65 3.27
C PHE A 373 8.92 4.00 2.62
N THR A 374 9.76 4.50 1.70
CA THR A 374 9.65 5.88 1.17
C THR A 374 9.24 5.91 -0.31
N GLY A 375 8.30 6.79 -0.68
CA GLY A 375 7.92 7.02 -2.08
C GLY A 375 7.05 5.90 -2.68
N ILE A 376 7.10 5.75 -4.01
CA ILE A 376 6.33 4.72 -4.73
C ILE A 376 6.96 3.36 -4.47
N GLN A 377 6.19 2.46 -3.87
CA GLN A 377 6.57 1.13 -3.47
C GLN A 377 5.85 0.05 -4.30
N ARG A 378 6.41 -1.16 -4.28
CA ARG A 378 5.72 -2.38 -4.73
C ARG A 378 4.88 -2.95 -3.59
N TYR A 379 4.06 -3.95 -3.90
CA TYR A 379 3.41 -4.79 -2.88
C TYR A 379 4.46 -5.68 -2.19
N GLY A 380 4.19 -6.07 -0.94
CA GLY A 380 5.03 -6.98 -0.15
C GLY A 380 6.25 -6.31 0.50
N ARG A 381 6.34 -4.97 0.53
CA ARG A 381 7.54 -4.29 1.05
C ARG A 381 7.82 -4.48 2.54
N ALA A 382 6.77 -4.68 3.33
CA ALA A 382 6.91 -5.04 4.74
C ALA A 382 7.62 -6.41 4.89
N ASP A 383 7.35 -7.31 3.96
CA ASP A 383 7.82 -8.69 4.00
C ASP A 383 9.19 -8.84 3.35
N ASP A 384 9.46 -8.14 2.23
CA ASP A 384 10.81 -7.97 1.70
C ASP A 384 11.78 -7.53 2.81
N PHE A 385 11.38 -6.56 3.65
CA PHE A 385 12.22 -6.05 4.75
C PHE A 385 12.43 -7.08 5.87
N LEU A 386 11.41 -7.85 6.22
CA LEU A 386 11.50 -8.90 7.25
C LEU A 386 12.26 -10.13 6.75
N GLU A 387 12.10 -10.50 5.48
CA GLU A 387 12.84 -11.57 4.80
C GLU A 387 14.33 -11.20 4.71
N GLU A 388 14.67 -9.98 4.28
CA GLU A 388 16.05 -9.45 4.30
C GLU A 388 16.66 -9.43 5.71
N LEU A 389 15.84 -9.29 6.76
CA LEU A 389 16.29 -9.28 8.16
C LEU A 389 16.50 -10.71 8.70
N LEU A 390 15.57 -11.62 8.43
CA LEU A 390 15.63 -13.04 8.83
C LEU A 390 16.81 -13.78 8.19
N PHE A 391 17.15 -13.44 6.94
CA PHE A 391 18.32 -13.99 6.23
C PHE A 391 19.59 -13.15 6.39
N ALA A 392 19.59 -12.11 7.23
CA ALA A 392 20.81 -11.36 7.51
C ALA A 392 21.81 -12.22 8.32
N PRO A 393 23.12 -12.16 8.03
CA PRO A 393 24.11 -12.88 8.82
C PRO A 393 24.26 -12.27 10.23
N PRO A 394 24.49 -13.08 11.28
CA PRO A 394 24.74 -12.59 12.64
C PRO A 394 25.84 -11.54 12.73
N ALA A 395 25.50 -10.37 13.29
CA ALA A 395 26.40 -9.22 13.34
C ALA A 395 27.33 -9.31 14.56
N SER A 396 28.56 -9.74 14.34
CA SER A 396 29.56 -10.01 15.40
C SER A 396 30.31 -8.78 15.93
N ARG A 397 30.02 -7.56 15.44
CA ARG A 397 30.87 -6.37 15.66
C ARG A 397 30.11 -5.06 15.87
N VAL A 398 28.98 -5.09 16.59
CA VAL A 398 28.41 -3.84 17.13
C VAL A 398 29.23 -3.42 18.36
N SER A 399 30.38 -2.77 18.12
CA SER A 399 31.14 -2.16 19.22
C SER A 399 30.31 -1.04 19.84
N MET A 400 30.11 -1.10 21.15
CA MET A 400 29.74 0.08 21.93
C MET A 400 31.00 0.80 22.43
N ASP A 401 30.87 2.08 22.76
CA ASP A 401 31.99 2.91 23.19
C ASP A 401 32.57 2.46 24.56
N ALA A 402 31.82 1.62 25.29
CA ALA A 402 32.22 0.94 26.51
C ALA A 402 33.06 -0.34 26.29
N GLY A 403 33.41 -0.70 25.05
CA GLY A 403 34.22 -1.89 24.74
C GLY A 403 33.48 -3.23 24.81
N PHE A 404 32.17 -3.23 25.06
CA PHE A 404 31.35 -4.43 24.97
C PHE A 404 31.04 -4.78 23.51
N SER A 405 31.20 -6.05 23.17
CA SER A 405 30.83 -6.63 21.87
C SER A 405 29.97 -7.87 22.09
N ALA A 406 28.71 -7.81 21.68
CA ALA A 406 27.85 -8.99 21.57
C ALA A 406 27.64 -9.38 20.11
N LEU A 407 27.36 -10.66 19.89
CA LEU A 407 26.80 -11.16 18.65
C LEU A 407 25.31 -10.82 18.64
N VAL A 408 24.86 -10.06 17.63
CA VAL A 408 23.43 -9.83 17.41
C VAL A 408 22.90 -10.90 16.49
N ASP A 409 21.88 -11.62 16.96
CA ASP A 409 21.03 -12.48 16.13
C ASP A 409 19.92 -11.64 15.46
N PRO A 410 19.85 -11.59 14.12
CA PRO A 410 18.81 -10.88 13.39
C PRO A 410 17.42 -11.51 13.51
N VAL A 411 17.32 -12.82 13.79
CA VAL A 411 16.03 -13.52 13.96
C VAL A 411 15.32 -12.99 15.20
N THR A 412 16.04 -12.86 16.32
CA THR A 412 15.57 -12.19 17.55
C THR A 412 15.06 -10.76 17.27
N VAL A 413 15.71 -10.01 16.37
CA VAL A 413 15.26 -8.65 16.00
C VAL A 413 13.97 -8.69 15.16
N ALA A 414 13.83 -9.66 14.25
CA ALA A 414 12.60 -9.88 13.51
C ALA A 414 11.44 -10.26 14.44
N GLU A 415 11.64 -11.17 15.40
CA GLU A 415 10.66 -11.51 16.43
C GLU A 415 10.22 -10.29 17.26
N MET A 416 11.18 -9.44 17.66
CA MET A 416 10.87 -8.18 18.35
C MET A 416 9.95 -7.28 17.53
N ILE A 417 10.23 -7.11 16.22
CA ILE A 417 9.39 -6.32 15.31
C ILE A 417 8.01 -6.96 15.15
N LEU A 418 7.93 -8.28 14.95
CA LEU A 418 6.66 -8.99 14.77
C LEU A 418 5.77 -8.92 16.03
N LYS A 419 6.37 -9.02 17.21
CA LYS A 419 5.69 -8.86 18.51
C LYS A 419 5.16 -7.44 18.72
N GLU A 420 5.94 -6.42 18.39
CA GLU A 420 5.49 -5.03 18.45
C GLU A 420 4.43 -4.74 17.36
N ARG A 421 4.56 -5.33 16.17
CA ARG A 421 3.58 -5.22 15.07
C ARG A 421 2.22 -5.78 15.43
N ARG A 422 2.18 -6.88 16.19
CA ARG A 422 0.96 -7.41 16.79
C ARG A 422 0.31 -6.40 17.75
N GLN A 423 1.09 -5.73 18.59
CA GLN A 423 0.58 -4.72 19.52
C GLN A 423 0.02 -3.48 18.78
N VAL A 424 0.78 -2.96 17.81
CA VAL A 424 0.34 -1.88 16.91
C VAL A 424 -0.96 -2.25 16.18
N ALA A 425 -1.06 -3.48 15.66
CA ALA A 425 -2.25 -3.97 14.97
C ALA A 425 -3.50 -3.96 15.86
N LEU A 426 -3.38 -4.40 17.11
CA LEU A 426 -4.50 -4.43 18.07
C LEU A 426 -4.96 -3.02 18.47
N GLU A 427 -4.02 -2.09 18.65
CA GLU A 427 -4.33 -0.68 18.93
C GLU A 427 -5.06 -0.02 17.74
N TRP A 428 -4.53 -0.19 16.52
CA TRP A 428 -5.16 0.38 15.32
C TRP A 428 -6.48 -0.32 14.98
N GLN A 429 -6.65 -1.60 15.33
CA GLN A 429 -7.95 -2.28 15.24
C GLN A 429 -8.99 -1.60 16.15
N ALA A 430 -8.60 -1.23 17.38
CA ALA A 430 -9.49 -0.50 18.28
C ALA A 430 -9.79 0.91 17.73
N MET A 431 -8.79 1.64 17.23
CA MET A 431 -8.99 2.94 16.58
C MET A 431 -9.92 2.85 15.35
N SER A 432 -9.79 1.79 14.54
CA SER A 432 -10.63 1.56 13.35
C SER A 432 -12.10 1.39 13.70
N LYS A 433 -12.39 0.64 14.78
CA LYS A 433 -13.76 0.44 15.30
C LYS A 433 -14.40 1.74 15.81
N ASP A 434 -13.61 2.73 16.21
CA ASP A 434 -14.07 4.01 16.73
C ASP A 434 -14.27 5.09 15.63
N VAL A 435 -13.82 4.85 14.40
CA VAL A 435 -13.93 5.80 13.28
C VAL A 435 -15.35 6.39 13.07
N PRO A 436 -16.45 5.62 13.15
CA PRO A 436 -17.80 6.18 13.03
C PRO A 436 -18.13 7.25 14.09
N ASN A 437 -17.62 7.09 15.33
CA ASN A 437 -17.78 8.09 16.39
C ASN A 437 -16.98 9.35 16.09
N GLN A 438 -15.75 9.18 15.62
CA GLN A 438 -14.85 10.29 15.25
C GLN A 438 -15.42 11.16 14.13
N HIS A 439 -16.24 10.60 13.24
CA HIS A 439 -16.91 11.31 12.16
C HIS A 439 -18.13 12.14 12.59
N ILE A 440 -18.67 11.98 13.81
CA ILE A 440 -19.89 12.70 14.25
C ILE A 440 -19.72 14.22 14.12
N GLU A 441 -18.55 14.74 14.48
CA GLU A 441 -18.22 16.18 14.38
C GLU A 441 -18.23 16.67 12.93
N ILE A 442 -17.57 15.95 12.02
CA ILE A 442 -17.53 16.31 10.59
C ILE A 442 -18.93 16.17 9.95
N LYS A 443 -19.68 15.12 10.29
CA LYS A 443 -21.07 14.92 9.84
C LYS A 443 -22.00 16.05 10.29
N ARG A 444 -21.77 16.61 11.50
CA ARG A 444 -22.49 17.81 11.98
C ARG A 444 -22.12 19.05 11.17
N LEU A 445 -20.84 19.35 11.00
CA LEU A 445 -20.38 20.49 10.19
C LEU A 445 -20.89 20.41 8.74
N GLN A 446 -20.94 19.20 8.18
CA GLN A 446 -21.48 18.94 6.86
C GLN A 446 -22.99 19.23 6.78
N LEU A 447 -23.77 18.82 7.79
CA LEU A 447 -25.20 19.11 7.87
C LEU A 447 -25.47 20.62 7.99
N ASP A 448 -24.76 21.30 8.88
CA ASP A 448 -24.84 22.75 9.07
C ASP A 448 -24.52 23.49 7.75
N ARG A 449 -23.52 23.03 7.00
CA ARG A 449 -23.16 23.59 5.68
C ARG A 449 -24.21 23.35 4.61
N LEU A 450 -24.85 22.17 4.58
CA LEU A 450 -25.94 21.88 3.65
C LEU A 450 -27.17 22.76 3.94
N MET A 451 -27.57 22.92 5.21
CA MET A 451 -28.67 23.83 5.60
C MET A 451 -28.39 25.28 5.19
N GLN A 452 -27.14 25.77 5.35
CA GLN A 452 -26.75 27.10 4.87
C GLN A 452 -26.86 27.27 3.35
N SER A 453 -26.70 26.19 2.56
CA SER A 453 -26.80 26.26 1.09
C SER A 453 -28.25 26.38 0.62
N TYR A 454 -29.19 25.64 1.23
CA TYR A 454 -30.62 25.76 0.92
C TYR A 454 -31.15 27.16 1.22
N ASN A 455 -30.87 27.69 2.42
CA ASN A 455 -31.32 29.02 2.83
C ASN A 455 -30.81 30.18 1.95
N LYS A 456 -29.82 29.95 1.08
CA LYS A 456 -29.33 30.94 0.10
C LYS A 456 -30.04 30.85 -1.25
N GLN A 457 -30.58 29.69 -1.60
CA GLN A 457 -31.32 29.49 -2.86
C GLN A 457 -32.71 30.13 -2.77
N ASP A 458 -33.38 30.06 -1.61
CA ASP A 458 -34.71 30.67 -1.39
C ASP A 458 -34.72 32.22 -1.39
N VAL A 459 -33.54 32.86 -1.48
CA VAL A 459 -33.36 34.33 -1.42
C VAL A 459 -32.98 34.91 -2.79
N GLN A 460 -32.80 34.08 -3.82
CA GLN A 460 -32.47 34.46 -5.21
C GLN A 460 -33.65 34.22 -6.15
#